data_AF-A0A806CP31-F1
#
_entry.id   AF-A0A806CP31-F1
#
_cell.length_a   1.000
_cell.length_b   1.000
_cell.length_c   1.000
_cell.angle_alpha   90.00
_cell.angle_beta   90.00
_cell.angle_gamma   90.00
#
_symmetry.space_group_name_H-M   'P 1'
#
loop_
_entity.id
_entity.type
_entity.pdbx_description
1 polymer ?
#
loop_
_entity_poly.entity_id
_entity_poly.type
_entity_poly.pdbx_seq_one_letter_code
_entity_poly.pdbx_strand_id
1 'polypeptide(L)'
;MKIKYLLTATLALASTAATAGDYKNCDFTAGSKNYCTGAFTGKAVVLDQGDYKNCDFTAGSKNYCTGAFTGKAVILDQGNYKNCDFTAGSKNYCTGAFTGKAVVLDQN
;
A
#
# COMPACT_ATOMS: atom_id res chain seq x y z
N MET A 1 -0.85 -21.95 -50.10
CA MET A 1 0.04 -22.63 -49.13
C MET A 1 0.21 -21.71 -47.93
N LYS A 2 -0.11 -22.17 -46.72
CA LYS A 2 -0.43 -21.36 -45.52
C LYS A 2 0.85 -20.80 -44.84
N ILE A 3 1.03 -19.48 -44.82
CA ILE A 3 2.08 -18.81 -44.03
C ILE A 3 1.54 -18.60 -42.61
N LYS A 4 2.13 -19.31 -41.65
CA LYS A 4 1.76 -19.28 -40.23
C LYS A 4 2.45 -18.07 -39.58
N TYR A 5 1.68 -17.04 -39.24
CA TYR A 5 2.14 -15.95 -38.39
C TYR A 5 2.21 -16.44 -36.93
N LEU A 6 3.41 -16.59 -36.41
CA LEU A 6 3.64 -16.84 -34.98
C LEU A 6 3.73 -15.48 -34.27
N LEU A 7 2.61 -15.04 -33.68
CA LEU A 7 2.62 -13.97 -32.69
C LEU A 7 3.12 -14.54 -31.35
N THR A 8 4.39 -14.32 -31.02
CA THR A 8 4.91 -14.56 -29.68
C THR A 8 4.52 -13.38 -28.79
N ALA A 9 3.43 -13.51 -28.05
CA ALA A 9 3.10 -12.59 -26.96
C ALA A 9 4.01 -12.90 -25.76
N THR A 10 5.05 -12.10 -25.58
CA THR A 10 5.88 -12.13 -24.36
C THR A 10 5.09 -11.48 -23.23
N LEU A 11 4.45 -12.29 -22.37
CA LEU A 11 3.93 -11.81 -21.09
C LEU A 11 5.13 -11.55 -20.16
N ALA A 12 5.51 -10.28 -20.02
CA ALA A 12 6.40 -9.86 -18.95
C ALA A 12 5.61 -9.92 -17.63
N LEU A 13 5.74 -11.02 -16.89
CA LEU A 13 5.34 -11.09 -15.49
C LEU A 13 6.31 -10.21 -14.70
N ALA A 14 5.98 -8.93 -14.54
CA ALA A 14 6.61 -8.09 -13.54
C ALA A 14 6.17 -8.60 -12.16
N SER A 15 6.80 -9.67 -11.69
CA SER A 15 6.71 -10.09 -10.30
C SER A 15 7.35 -8.99 -9.47
N THR A 16 6.52 -8.08 -8.96
CA THR A 16 6.87 -7.18 -7.86
C THR A 16 7.17 -8.06 -6.65
N ALA A 17 8.41 -8.53 -6.57
CA ALA A 17 8.95 -9.09 -5.34
C ALA A 17 8.65 -8.06 -4.25
N ALA A 18 7.81 -8.45 -3.29
CA ALA A 18 7.47 -7.63 -2.15
C ALA A 18 8.79 -7.17 -1.53
N THR A 19 9.11 -5.89 -1.68
CA THR A 19 10.30 -5.30 -1.07
C THR A 19 10.19 -5.57 0.41
N ALA A 20 11.18 -6.26 0.98
CA ALA A 20 11.27 -6.51 2.40
C ALA A 20 11.43 -5.17 3.13
N GLY A 21 10.31 -4.52 3.42
CA GLY A 21 9.98 -4.01 4.74
C GLY A 21 10.45 -2.62 5.17
N ASP A 22 10.18 -1.56 4.40
CA ASP A 22 10.38 -0.17 4.86
C ASP A 22 9.10 0.45 5.49
N TYR A 23 8.19 -0.33 6.06
CA TYR A 23 7.04 0.28 6.73
C TYR A 23 7.49 0.99 8.01
N LYS A 24 7.22 2.29 8.10
CA LYS A 24 7.63 3.14 9.23
C LYS A 24 6.45 3.98 9.72
N ASN A 25 6.55 4.43 10.96
CA ASN A 25 5.62 5.42 11.49
C ASN A 25 6.11 6.81 11.08
N CYS A 26 5.32 7.53 10.31
CA CYS A 26 5.70 8.82 9.75
C CYS A 26 4.76 9.94 10.19
N ASP A 27 5.31 11.13 10.32
CA ASP A 27 4.56 12.38 10.50
C ASP A 27 4.20 12.98 9.14
N PHE A 28 2.97 13.48 9.05
CA PHE A 28 2.42 14.11 7.85
C PHE A 28 1.88 15.49 8.19
N THR A 29 2.07 16.43 7.25
CA THR A 29 1.45 17.75 7.29
C THR A 29 0.83 18.02 5.94
N ALA A 30 -0.47 18.31 5.93
CA ALA A 30 -1.22 18.64 4.72
C ALA A 30 -1.02 17.62 3.57
N GLY A 31 -0.95 16.33 3.92
CA GLY A 31 -0.81 15.22 2.98
C GLY A 31 0.62 14.94 2.53
N SER A 32 1.61 15.70 2.99
CA SER A 32 3.02 15.46 2.70
C SER A 32 3.67 14.67 3.83
N LYS A 33 4.43 13.63 3.47
CA LYS A 33 5.28 12.86 4.38
C LYS A 33 6.47 13.73 4.81
N ASN A 34 6.67 13.92 6.11
CA ASN A 34 7.78 14.72 6.65
C ASN A 34 8.91 13.82 7.15
N TYR A 35 8.75 13.27 8.35
CA TYR A 35 9.78 12.49 9.05
C TYR A 35 9.23 11.13 9.45
N CYS A 36 10.04 10.09 9.29
CA CYS A 36 9.68 8.72 9.62
C CYS A 36 10.60 8.19 10.72
N THR A 37 10.03 7.55 11.74
CA THR A 37 10.78 6.98 12.87
C THR A 37 10.65 5.47 12.93
N GLY A 38 11.82 4.81 12.94
CA GLY A 38 11.95 3.39 13.23
C GLY A 38 11.21 2.47 12.26
N ALA A 39 11.48 1.17 12.36
CA ALA A 39 10.73 0.17 11.62
C ALA A 39 9.43 -0.14 12.38
N PHE A 40 8.29 -0.18 11.68
CA PHE A 40 6.99 -0.41 12.30
C PHE A 40 6.81 -1.87 12.73
N THR A 41 6.22 -2.09 13.91
CA THR A 41 5.78 -3.40 14.39
C THR A 41 4.36 -3.26 14.92
N GLY A 42 3.45 -4.13 14.46
CA GLY A 42 2.02 -4.05 14.77
C GLY A 42 1.15 -4.32 13.56
N LYS A 43 -0.12 -3.89 13.60
CA LYS A 43 -1.07 -4.05 12.50
C LYS A 43 -1.24 -2.74 11.72
N ALA A 44 -1.20 -2.81 10.40
CA ALA A 44 -1.47 -1.67 9.51
C ALA A 44 -2.25 -2.09 8.27
N VAL A 45 -2.97 -1.13 7.68
CA VAL A 45 -3.75 -1.34 6.45
C VAL A 45 -2.87 -1.05 5.25
N VAL A 46 -2.71 -2.02 4.35
CA VAL A 46 -1.89 -1.89 3.15
C VAL A 46 -2.56 -2.53 1.95
N LEU A 47 -2.18 -2.09 0.76
CA LEU A 47 -2.60 -2.74 -0.48
C LEU A 47 -1.83 -4.06 -0.65
N ASP A 48 -2.54 -5.18 -0.65
CA ASP A 48 -1.99 -6.51 -0.77
C ASP A 48 -2.80 -7.33 -1.78
N GLN A 49 -2.13 -7.76 -2.86
CA GLN A 49 -2.74 -8.59 -3.91
C GLN A 49 -4.00 -7.97 -4.54
N GLY A 50 -4.07 -6.64 -4.63
CA GLY A 50 -5.17 -5.92 -5.27
C GLY A 50 -6.21 -5.32 -4.31
N ASP A 51 -6.22 -5.75 -3.05
CA ASP A 51 -7.18 -5.27 -2.04
C ASP A 51 -6.46 -4.67 -0.83
N TYR A 52 -7.10 -3.69 -0.18
CA TYR A 52 -6.63 -3.19 1.10
C TYR A 52 -6.95 -4.19 2.21
N LYS A 53 -5.93 -4.61 2.95
CA LYS A 53 -6.02 -5.64 4.00
C LYS A 53 -5.34 -5.16 5.27
N ASN A 54 -5.78 -5.68 6.42
CA ASN A 54 -5.10 -5.46 7.68
C ASN A 54 -3.99 -6.51 7.84
N CYS A 55 -2.73 -6.07 7.84
CA CYS A 55 -1.57 -6.94 7.88
C CYS A 55 -0.72 -6.70 9.13
N ASP A 56 -0.08 -7.76 9.60
CA ASP A 56 0.88 -7.71 10.70
C ASP A 56 2.28 -7.43 10.17
N PHE A 57 3.00 -6.60 10.90
CA PHE A 57 4.35 -6.17 10.59
C PHE A 57 5.28 -6.46 11.75
N THR A 58 6.51 -6.84 11.43
CA THR A 58 7.60 -6.98 12.40
C THR A 58 8.84 -6.32 11.82
N ALA A 59 9.39 -5.34 12.55
CA ALA A 59 10.55 -4.57 12.11
C ALA A 59 10.42 -4.07 10.64
N GLY A 60 9.28 -3.47 10.30
CA GLY A 60 8.99 -2.88 9.00
C GLY A 60 8.57 -3.88 7.93
N SER A 61 8.77 -5.18 8.15
CA SER A 61 8.43 -6.23 7.21
C SER A 61 6.99 -6.71 7.38
N LYS A 62 6.25 -6.78 6.27
CA LYS A 62 4.89 -7.35 6.22
C LYS A 62 4.98 -8.87 6.38
N ASN A 63 4.28 -9.43 7.37
CA ASN A 63 4.21 -10.86 7.63
C ASN A 63 2.98 -11.49 6.96
N TYR A 64 1.82 -11.47 7.64
CA TYR A 64 0.57 -12.03 7.17
C TYR A 64 -0.50 -10.95 7.08
N CYS A 65 -1.40 -11.10 6.11
CA CYS A 65 -2.55 -10.23 5.94
C CYS A 65 -3.82 -11.00 6.28
N THR A 66 -4.68 -10.37 7.09
CA THR A 66 -6.05 -10.83 7.32
C THR A 66 -6.97 -10.24 6.26
N GLY A 67 -8.22 -10.72 6.19
CA GLY A 67 -9.18 -10.42 5.11
C GLY A 67 -9.39 -8.93 4.80
N ALA A 68 -10.21 -8.69 3.79
CA ALA A 68 -10.41 -7.37 3.20
C ALA A 68 -10.83 -6.32 4.26
N PHE A 69 -10.14 -5.18 4.28
CA PHE A 69 -10.34 -4.13 5.27
C PHE A 69 -11.63 -3.35 5.03
N THR A 70 -12.35 -3.03 6.10
CA THR A 70 -13.48 -2.10 6.10
C THR A 70 -13.30 -1.09 7.23
N GLY A 71 -13.40 0.20 6.93
CA GLY A 71 -13.15 1.28 7.88
C GLY A 71 -12.32 2.41 7.27
N LYS A 72 -11.63 3.20 8.10
CA LYS A 72 -10.82 4.33 7.65
C LYS A 72 -9.33 4.05 7.78
N ALA A 73 -8.56 4.41 6.76
CA ALA A 73 -7.11 4.29 6.77
C ALA A 73 -6.45 5.43 5.99
N VAL A 74 -5.20 5.73 6.32
CA VAL A 74 -4.39 6.73 5.60
C VAL A 74 -3.63 6.06 4.48
N ILE A 75 -3.80 6.54 3.26
CA ILE A 75 -3.09 6.04 2.08
C ILE A 75 -2.59 7.20 1.21
N LEU A 76 -1.61 6.92 0.36
CA LEU A 76 -1.24 7.82 -0.72
C LEU A 76 -2.30 7.74 -1.83
N ASP A 77 -3.02 8.84 -2.05
CA ASP A 77 -4.07 8.95 -3.06
C ASP A 77 -3.86 10.22 -3.90
N GLN A 78 -3.68 10.05 -5.21
CA GLN A 78 -3.46 11.15 -6.15
C GLN A 78 -2.31 12.09 -5.72
N GLY A 79 -1.21 11.51 -5.23
CA GLY A 79 0.00 12.25 -4.86
C GLY A 79 0.02 12.82 -3.44
N ASN A 80 -1.06 12.71 -2.66
CA ASN A 80 -1.11 13.19 -1.27
C ASN A 80 -1.62 12.09 -0.32
N TYR A 81 -1.11 12.08 0.91
CA TYR A 81 -1.64 11.21 1.95
C TYR A 81 -2.99 11.75 2.44
N LYS A 82 -4.03 10.90 2.42
CA LYS A 82 -5.40 11.26 2.78
C LYS A 82 -6.00 10.18 3.67
N ASN A 83 -6.95 10.56 4.52
CA ASN A 83 -7.79 9.59 5.23
C ASN A 83 -8.90 9.12 4.28
N CYS A 84 -8.96 7.83 4.02
CA CYS A 84 -9.89 7.24 3.07
C CYS A 84 -10.76 6.20 3.75
N ASP A 85 -11.99 6.07 3.26
CA ASP A 85 -12.94 5.06 3.68
C ASP A 85 -12.86 3.85 2.75
N PHE A 86 -12.94 2.66 3.32
CA PHE A 86 -12.81 1.39 2.62
C PHE A 86 -13.98 0.47 2.96
N THR A 87 -14.43 -0.29 1.99
CA THR A 87 -15.41 -1.38 2.17
C THR A 87 -14.92 -2.61 1.43
N ALA A 88 -14.83 -3.73 2.13
CA ALA A 88 -14.37 -5.00 1.58
C ALA A 88 -13.07 -4.88 0.77
N GLY A 89 -12.09 -4.11 1.29
CA GLY A 89 -10.78 -3.93 0.68
C GLY A 89 -10.73 -2.93 -0.47
N SER A 90 -11.86 -2.38 -0.88
CA SER A 90 -11.94 -1.34 -1.91
C SER A 90 -12.01 0.05 -1.31
N LYS A 91 -11.23 0.99 -1.87
CA LYS A 91 -11.27 2.41 -1.51
C LYS A 91 -12.57 3.04 -2.05
N ASN A 92 -13.41 3.59 -1.18
CA ASN A 92 -14.64 4.29 -1.56
C ASN A 92 -14.38 5.76 -1.87
N TYR A 93 -14.03 6.53 -0.84
CA TYR A 93 -13.79 7.97 -0.94
C TYR A 93 -12.67 8.39 0.01
N CYS A 94 -11.99 9.48 -0.33
CA CYS A 94 -10.97 10.08 0.51
C CYS A 94 -11.41 11.48 0.94
N THR A 95 -11.08 11.85 2.18
CA THR A 95 -11.26 13.21 2.68
C THR A 95 -10.06 14.07 2.30
N GLY A 96 -9.99 15.29 2.85
CA GLY A 96 -8.86 16.20 2.68
C GLY A 96 -7.52 15.61 3.13
N ALA A 97 -6.46 16.37 2.84
CA ALA A 97 -5.09 15.98 3.11
C ALA A 97 -4.86 15.67 4.60
N PHE A 98 -4.15 14.57 4.87
CA PHE A 98 -3.92 14.07 6.22
C PHE A 98 -2.83 14.86 6.93
N THR A 99 -3.07 15.18 8.20
CA THR A 99 -2.06 15.73 9.13
C THR A 99 -2.09 14.88 10.40
N GLY A 100 -0.93 14.40 10.83
CA GLY A 100 -0.80 13.49 11.98
C GLY A 100 0.21 12.38 11.73
N LYS A 101 0.12 11.29 12.50
CA LYS A 101 0.99 10.12 12.37
C LYS A 101 0.28 8.98 11.66
N ALA A 102 0.95 8.33 10.72
CA ALA A 102 0.45 7.14 10.05
C ALA A 102 1.59 6.19 9.65
N VAL A 103 1.25 4.91 9.47
CA VAL A 103 2.19 3.88 9.01
C VAL A 103 2.14 3.80 7.50
N VAL A 104 3.26 3.99 6.84
CA VAL A 104 3.36 3.93 5.38
C VAL A 104 4.65 3.25 4.96
N LEU A 105 4.69 2.80 3.71
CA LEU A 105 5.92 2.32 3.10
C LEU A 105 6.85 3.51 2.86
N ASP A 106 8.01 3.52 3.51
CA ASP A 106 9.05 4.53 3.37
C ASP A 106 10.07 4.09 2.32
N GLN A 107 9.73 4.22 1.04
CA GLN A 107 10.68 4.00 -0.05
C GLN A 107 11.69 5.16 -0.03
N ASN A 108 12.88 4.90 0.51
CA ASN A 108 13.99 5.84 0.58
C ASN A 108 14.80 5.84 -0.72
#